data_AF-A0A1B2YWA6-F1
#
_entry.id   AF-A0A1B2YWA6-F1
#
_cell.length_a   1.000
_cell.length_b   1.000
_cell.length_c   1.000
_cell.angle_alpha   90.00
_cell.angle_beta   90.00
_cell.angle_gamma   90.00
#
_symmetry.space_group_name_H-M   'P 1'
#
loop_
_entity.id
_entity.type
_entity.pdbx_description
1 polymer ?
#
loop_
_entity_poly.entity_id
_entity_poly.type
_entity_poly.pdbx_seq_one_letter_code
_entity_poly.pdbx_strand_id
1 'polypeptide(L)'
;MKKFFSLGISLMLFSFITSSLYAANPLVDAVWVKNQIGKESVVMLDLRMPASYKKGHVPGAVYTNYSKDGWRVKNYEVIAGMLPPVDQISNLIGSLGIGNQDHGVLIPYGTSSSKMGTATRI
;
A
#
# COMPACT_ATOMS: atom_id res chain seq x y z
N MET A 1 -36.41 9.28 41.85
CA MET A 1 -36.61 8.98 40.41
C MET A 1 -35.69 9.79 39.47
N LYS A 2 -34.41 10.03 39.78
CA LYS A 2 -33.50 10.79 38.87
C LYS A 2 -32.06 10.24 38.76
N LYS A 3 -31.72 9.14 39.44
CA LYS A 3 -30.35 8.57 39.42
C LYS A 3 -30.22 7.28 38.60
N PHE A 4 -31.32 6.68 38.16
CA PHE A 4 -31.31 5.45 37.35
C PHE A 4 -31.29 5.72 35.84
N PHE A 5 -31.46 6.98 35.40
CA PHE A 5 -31.46 7.34 33.98
C PHE A 5 -30.05 7.63 33.42
N SER A 6 -29.05 7.79 34.29
CA SER A 6 -27.67 8.12 33.88
C SER A 6 -26.82 6.90 33.55
N LEU A 7 -27.25 5.68 33.91
CA LEU A 7 -26.45 4.47 33.72
C LEU A 7 -26.72 3.79 32.37
N GLY A 8 -27.89 4.04 31.75
CA GLY A 8 -28.25 3.48 30.43
C GLY A 8 -27.59 4.21 29.25
N ILE A 9 -27.27 5.50 29.41
CA ILE A 9 -26.72 6.34 28.33
C ILE A 9 -25.20 6.14 28.18
N SER A 10 -24.49 5.79 29.26
CA SER A 10 -23.05 5.53 29.21
C SER A 10 -22.68 4.21 28.51
N LEU A 11 -23.61 3.25 28.43
CA LEU A 11 -23.37 1.96 27.77
C LEU A 11 -23.72 1.97 26.27
N MET A 12 -24.57 2.90 25.82
CA MET A 12 -24.95 3.03 24.40
C MET A 12 -23.89 3.70 23.52
N LEU A 13 -22.91 4.40 24.11
CA LEU A 13 -21.84 5.10 23.39
C LEU A 13 -20.64 4.22 23.02
N PHE A 14 -20.64 2.93 23.41
CA PHE A 14 -19.53 2.00 23.12
C PHE A 14 -19.79 1.03 21.95
N SER A 15 -20.98 1.06 21.33
CA SER A 15 -21.40 0.01 20.37
C SER A 15 -21.05 0.23 18.90
N PHE A 16 -20.19 1.19 18.52
CA PHE A 16 -20.01 1.54 17.10
C PHE A 16 -18.59 1.57 16.56
N ILE A 17 -17.68 0.72 17.04
CA ILE A 17 -16.41 0.51 16.30
C ILE A 17 -16.04 -0.99 16.29
N THR A 18 -16.89 -1.82 15.72
CA THR A 18 -16.42 -3.07 15.11
C THR A 18 -16.06 -2.75 13.66
N SER A 19 -14.97 -2.00 13.44
CA SER A 19 -14.37 -1.96 12.12
C SER A 19 -13.87 -3.37 11.84
N SER A 20 -14.56 -4.10 10.97
CA SER A 20 -14.09 -5.36 10.43
C SER A 20 -12.69 -5.11 9.88
N LEU A 21 -11.67 -5.65 10.56
CA LEU A 21 -10.33 -5.79 10.01
C LEU A 21 -10.45 -6.79 8.85
N TYR A 22 -10.95 -6.31 7.71
CA TYR A 22 -10.77 -7.02 6.46
C TYR A 22 -9.27 -7.01 6.23
N ALA A 23 -8.63 -8.16 6.49
CA ALA A 23 -7.33 -8.43 5.91
C ALA A 23 -7.45 -8.07 4.43
N ALA A 24 -6.63 -7.12 3.97
CA ALA A 24 -6.68 -6.70 2.57
C ALA A 24 -6.57 -7.96 1.71
N ASN A 25 -7.54 -8.17 0.82
CA ASN A 25 -7.40 -9.23 -0.18
C ASN A 25 -6.09 -8.95 -0.92
N PRO A 26 -5.11 -9.87 -0.91
CA PRO A 26 -3.76 -9.59 -1.41
C PRO A 26 -3.74 -9.31 -2.91
N LEU A 27 -4.85 -9.60 -3.60
CA LEU A 27 -5.06 -9.34 -5.02
C LEU A 27 -6.40 -8.63 -5.19
N VAL A 28 -6.40 -7.66 -6.11
CA VAL A 28 -7.59 -6.94 -6.57
C VAL A 28 -7.75 -7.15 -8.07
N ASP A 29 -8.97 -7.13 -8.56
CA ASP A 29 -9.25 -7.22 -9.99
C ASP A 29 -9.28 -5.83 -10.67
N ALA A 30 -9.33 -5.83 -12.01
CA ALA A 30 -9.34 -4.59 -12.80
C ALA A 30 -10.60 -3.73 -12.61
N VAL A 31 -11.75 -4.35 -12.29
CA VAL A 31 -13.00 -3.62 -12.02
C VAL A 31 -12.87 -2.84 -10.73
N TRP A 32 -12.32 -3.47 -9.69
CA TRP A 32 -12.00 -2.80 -8.44
C TRP A 32 -11.05 -1.63 -8.66
N VAL A 33 -9.94 -1.84 -9.41
CA VAL A 33 -8.96 -0.77 -9.69
C VAL A 33 -9.62 0.41 -10.37
N LYS A 34 -10.43 0.17 -11.42
CA LYS A 34 -11.17 1.23 -12.13
C LYS A 34 -12.04 2.06 -11.17
N ASN A 35 -12.68 1.42 -10.20
CA ASN A 35 -13.55 2.07 -9.23
C ASN A 35 -12.80 2.83 -8.11
N GLN A 36 -11.48 2.67 -8.00
CA GLN A 36 -10.65 3.40 -7.04
C GLN A 36 -9.83 4.55 -7.66
N ILE A 37 -9.78 4.67 -8.99
CA ILE A 37 -9.04 5.74 -9.66
C ILE A 37 -9.50 7.11 -9.12
N GLY A 38 -8.55 7.94 -8.70
CA GLY A 38 -8.79 9.31 -8.23
C GLY A 38 -9.23 9.43 -6.76
N LYS A 39 -9.34 8.32 -6.01
CA LYS A 39 -9.58 8.40 -4.56
C LYS A 39 -8.28 8.71 -3.82
N GLU A 40 -8.32 9.73 -2.96
CA GLU A 40 -7.15 10.21 -2.23
C GLU A 40 -6.51 9.15 -1.32
N SER A 41 -7.31 8.23 -0.77
CA SER A 41 -6.82 7.18 0.13
C SER A 41 -6.30 5.92 -0.58
N VAL A 42 -6.17 5.93 -1.91
CA VAL A 42 -5.70 4.78 -2.69
C VAL A 42 -4.52 5.19 -3.55
N VAL A 43 -3.34 4.65 -3.26
CA VAL A 43 -2.13 4.93 -4.02
C VAL A 43 -1.79 3.72 -4.88
N MET A 44 -1.81 3.93 -6.19
CA MET A 44 -1.43 2.91 -7.17
C MET A 44 0.06 3.07 -7.49
N LEU A 45 0.87 2.06 -7.19
CA LEU A 45 2.32 2.10 -7.37
C LEU A 45 2.75 1.17 -8.51
N ASP A 46 3.25 1.74 -9.60
CA ASP A 46 3.71 1.02 -10.78
C ASP A 46 5.19 0.64 -10.67
N LEU A 47 5.45 -0.66 -10.63
CA LEU A 47 6.77 -1.27 -10.45
C LEU A 47 7.37 -1.78 -11.75
N ARG A 48 6.74 -1.50 -12.90
CA ARG A 48 7.22 -1.92 -14.22
C ARG A 48 8.44 -1.08 -14.63
N MET A 49 8.96 -1.31 -15.84
CA MET A 49 10.03 -0.46 -16.36
C MET A 49 9.51 0.93 -16.73
N PRO A 50 10.36 1.98 -16.70
CA PRO A 50 9.94 3.34 -17.03
C PRO A 50 9.29 3.45 -18.41
N ALA A 51 9.79 2.68 -19.39
CA ALA A 51 9.25 2.68 -20.74
C ALA A 51 7.81 2.12 -20.81
N SER A 52 7.49 1.10 -20.00
CA SER A 52 6.14 0.54 -19.94
C SER A 52 5.18 1.50 -19.26
N TYR A 53 5.60 2.12 -18.15
CA TYR A 53 4.83 3.17 -17.48
C TYR A 53 4.53 4.32 -18.46
N LYS A 54 5.55 4.86 -19.14
CA LYS A 54 5.40 5.96 -20.11
C LYS A 54 4.55 5.59 -21.33
N LYS A 55 4.61 4.35 -21.80
CA LYS A 55 3.76 3.85 -22.90
C LYS A 55 2.28 3.79 -22.49
N GLY A 56 2.00 3.55 -21.21
CA GLY A 56 0.65 3.55 -20.65
C GLY A 56 0.62 2.97 -19.24
N HIS A 57 -0.07 3.65 -18.34
CA HIS A 57 -0.24 3.28 -16.94
C HIS A 57 -1.66 3.61 -16.47
N VAL A 58 -2.03 3.12 -15.29
CA VAL A 58 -3.32 3.46 -14.68
C VAL A 58 -3.32 4.96 -14.33
N PRO A 59 -4.37 5.74 -14.67
CA PRO A 59 -4.42 7.16 -14.36
C PRO A 59 -4.18 7.44 -12.86
N GLY A 60 -3.26 8.36 -12.56
CA GLY A 60 -2.89 8.73 -11.19
C GLY A 60 -1.93 7.77 -10.49
N ALA A 61 -1.49 6.68 -11.14
CA ALA A 61 -0.48 5.81 -10.57
C ALA A 61 0.87 6.54 -10.43
N VAL A 62 1.59 6.25 -9.35
CA VAL A 62 2.95 6.73 -9.09
C VAL A 62 3.94 5.70 -9.62
N TYR A 63 4.99 6.16 -10.30
CA TYR A 63 6.06 5.30 -10.77
C TYR A 63 7.16 5.15 -9.71
N THR A 64 7.68 3.93 -9.53
CA THR A 64 8.95 3.72 -8.84
C THR A 64 9.77 2.61 -9.51
N ASN A 65 11.09 2.77 -9.50
CA ASN A 65 12.02 1.78 -9.99
C ASN A 65 12.47 0.84 -8.85
N TYR A 66 11.92 -0.37 -8.83
CA TYR A 66 12.28 -1.42 -7.87
C TYR A 66 13.79 -1.62 -7.69
N SER A 67 14.58 -1.52 -8.77
CA SER A 67 16.02 -1.79 -8.71
C SER A 67 16.88 -0.57 -8.37
N LYS A 68 16.34 0.66 -8.45
CA LYS A 68 17.13 1.90 -8.37
C LYS A 68 16.69 2.86 -7.28
N ASP A 69 15.42 2.84 -6.89
CA ASP A 69 14.87 3.83 -5.96
C ASP A 69 15.09 3.47 -4.48
N GLY A 70 15.81 2.38 -4.22
CA GLY A 70 16.19 2.00 -2.86
C GLY A 70 15.27 0.98 -2.20
N TRP A 71 14.43 0.26 -2.95
CA TRP A 71 13.62 -0.83 -2.40
C TRP A 71 14.43 -2.02 -1.88
N ARG A 72 15.66 -2.19 -2.38
CA ARG A 72 16.60 -3.21 -1.92
C ARG A 72 18.01 -2.64 -1.81
N VAL A 73 18.73 -3.03 -0.77
CA VAL A 73 20.11 -2.64 -0.51
C VAL A 73 21.04 -3.85 -0.46
N LYS A 74 22.35 -3.58 -0.48
CA LYS A 74 23.36 -4.53 -0.01
C LYS A 74 23.59 -4.29 1.48
N ASN A 75 23.63 -5.33 2.30
CA ASN A 75 24.03 -5.16 3.70
C ASN A 75 25.55 -4.96 3.82
N TYR A 76 26.03 -4.73 5.05
CA TYR A 76 27.45 -4.56 5.36
C TYR A 76 28.31 -5.81 5.03
N GLU A 77 27.67 -6.97 4.87
CA GLU A 77 28.29 -8.25 4.47
C GLU A 77 28.20 -8.51 2.95
N VAL A 78 27.85 -7.49 2.16
CA VAL A 78 27.75 -7.55 0.69
C VAL A 78 26.64 -8.49 0.16
N ILE A 79 25.75 -8.94 1.03
CA ILE A 79 24.56 -9.72 0.65
C ILE A 79 23.58 -8.78 -0.07
N ALA A 80 23.37 -9.05 -1.36
CA ALA A 80 22.51 -8.24 -2.20
C ALA A 80 21.04 -8.58 -2.03
N GLY A 81 20.20 -7.56 -2.25
CA GLY A 81 18.77 -7.76 -2.27
C GLY A 81 18.19 -7.87 -0.87
N MET A 82 18.69 -7.14 0.11
CA MET A 82 18.12 -7.03 1.46
C MET A 82 17.09 -5.89 1.52
N LEU A 83 16.15 -5.95 2.46
CA LEU A 83 15.27 -4.82 2.75
C LEU A 83 16.12 -3.68 3.37
N PRO A 84 15.89 -2.41 3.01
CA PRO A 84 16.54 -1.28 3.66
C PRO A 84 16.19 -1.17 5.15
N PRO A 85 17.01 -0.47 5.94
CA PRO A 85 16.63 0.02 7.26
C PRO A 85 15.27 0.76 7.26
N VAL A 86 14.57 0.71 8.39
CA VAL A 86 13.20 1.24 8.52
C VAL A 86 13.12 2.72 8.15
N ASP A 87 14.07 3.53 8.59
CA ASP A 87 14.14 4.96 8.26
C ASP A 87 14.26 5.19 6.74
N GLN A 88 15.07 4.39 6.05
CA GLN A 88 15.25 4.51 4.60
C GLN A 88 13.99 4.11 3.83
N ILE A 89 13.40 2.95 4.17
CA ILE A 89 12.21 2.47 3.47
C ILE A 89 10.98 3.32 3.78
N SER A 90 10.81 3.80 5.02
CA SER A 90 9.73 4.72 5.39
C SER A 90 9.86 6.06 4.66
N ASN A 91 11.07 6.59 4.51
CA ASN A 91 11.30 7.82 3.74
C ASN A 91 11.00 7.61 2.25
N LEU A 92 11.40 6.48 1.66
CA LEU A 92 11.07 6.13 0.27
C LEU A 92 9.55 6.07 0.08
N ILE A 93 8.85 5.28 0.91
CA ILE A 93 7.39 5.13 0.86
C ILE A 93 6.70 6.49 1.00
N GLY A 94 7.10 7.30 1.98
CA GLY A 94 6.54 8.64 2.18
C GLY A 94 6.80 9.59 1.00
N SER A 95 7.99 9.53 0.38
CA SER A 95 8.32 10.35 -0.79
C SER A 95 7.47 10.04 -2.03
N LEU A 96 6.89 8.84 -2.07
CA LEU A 96 5.95 8.39 -3.11
C LEU A 96 4.50 8.82 -2.81
N GLY A 97 4.28 9.58 -1.73
CA GLY A 97 2.96 10.05 -1.32
C GLY A 97 2.13 9.01 -0.59
N ILE A 98 2.76 7.96 -0.03
CA ILE A 98 2.08 6.88 0.69
C ILE A 98 2.24 7.11 2.19
N GLY A 99 1.12 7.34 2.88
CA GLY A 99 1.00 7.44 4.32
C GLY A 99 0.45 6.18 4.99
N ASN A 100 0.45 6.17 6.32
CA ASN A 100 0.05 5.02 7.13
C ASN A 100 -1.44 4.61 6.98
N GLN A 101 -2.28 5.49 6.45
CA GLN A 101 -3.72 5.24 6.27
C GLN A 101 -4.09 4.95 4.81
N ASP A 102 -3.12 5.00 3.89
CA ASP A 102 -3.36 4.79 2.48
C ASP A 102 -3.45 3.30 2.15
N HIS A 103 -4.33 2.99 1.21
CA HIS A 103 -4.41 1.66 0.63
C HIS A 103 -3.48 1.59 -0.59
N GLY A 104 -2.32 0.96 -0.41
CA GLY A 104 -1.34 0.75 -1.47
C GLY A 104 -1.72 -0.39 -2.42
N VAL A 105 -1.70 -0.13 -3.72
CA VAL A 105 -1.98 -1.12 -4.78
C VAL A 105 -0.75 -1.24 -5.67
N LEU A 106 -0.08 -2.40 -5.61
CA LEU A 106 1.17 -2.63 -6.35
C LEU A 106 0.88 -3.19 -7.76
N ILE A 107 1.49 -2.59 -8.78
CA ILE A 107 1.31 -2.98 -10.19
C ILE A 107 2.64 -3.54 -10.73
N PRO A 108 2.88 -4.86 -10.62
CA PRO A 108 4.02 -5.52 -11.25
C PRO A 108 3.74 -5.85 -12.73
N TYR A 109 4.72 -6.42 -13.42
CA TYR A 109 4.49 -6.98 -14.76
C TYR A 109 3.60 -8.24 -14.75
N GLY A 110 3.68 -9.07 -13.70
CA GLY A 110 2.86 -10.27 -13.55
C GLY A 110 3.06 -11.37 -14.60
N THR A 111 3.99 -11.23 -15.57
CA THR A 111 4.17 -12.20 -16.68
C THR A 111 4.88 -13.49 -16.29
N SER A 112 5.45 -13.57 -15.09
CA SER A 112 6.04 -14.77 -14.51
C SER A 112 6.10 -14.65 -12.99
N SER A 113 6.38 -15.74 -12.28
CA SER A 113 6.59 -15.74 -10.82
C SER A 113 7.66 -14.73 -10.39
N SER A 114 8.76 -14.65 -11.14
CA SER A 114 9.84 -13.69 -10.88
C SER A 114 9.38 -12.23 -11.05
N LYS A 115 8.52 -11.96 -12.05
CA LYS A 115 7.97 -10.63 -12.30
C LYS A 115 6.86 -10.23 -11.33
N MET A 116 6.08 -11.19 -10.83
CA MET A 116 5.18 -10.96 -9.71
C MET A 116 5.96 -10.68 -8.42
N GLY A 117 7.10 -11.36 -8.25
CA GLY A 117 7.99 -11.21 -7.09
C GLY A 117 8.51 -9.78 -6.87
N THR A 118 8.47 -8.90 -7.87
CA THR A 118 8.77 -7.46 -7.67
C THR A 118 7.83 -6.81 -6.66
N ALA A 119 6.53 -7.16 -6.67
CA ALA A 119 5.55 -6.59 -5.75
C ALA A 119 5.60 -7.24 -4.36
N THR A 120 5.95 -8.52 -4.25
CA THR A 120 5.95 -9.25 -2.97
C THR A 120 7.25 -9.11 -2.17
N ARG A 121 8.21 -8.31 -2.64
CA ARG A 121 9.54 -8.11 -2.04
C ARG A 121 9.72 -6.71 -1.47
N ILE A 122 8.68 -5.88 -1.49
CA ILE A 122 8.67 -4.52 -0.97
C ILE A 122 7.66 -4.39 0.16
#